data_AF-A0A7Y6XPN9-F1
#
_entry.id   AF-A0A7Y6XPN9-F1
#
_cell.length_a   1.000
_cell.length_b   1.000
_cell.length_c   1.000
_cell.angle_alpha   90.00
_cell.angle_beta   90.00
_cell.angle_gamma   90.00
#
_symmetry.space_group_name_H-M   'P 1'
#
loop_
_entity.id
_entity.type
_entity.pdbx_description
1 polymer ?
#
loop_
_entity_poly.entity_id
_entity_poly.type
_entity_poly.pdbx_seq_one_letter_code
_entity_poly.pdbx_strand_id
1 'polypeptide(L)'
;MKTPIKCLLICLLIMGCEGLDLPGELPSCVEDQIKFEVKNSKVREPNRASVNAYMYKGEKVYIFDPGSGYADWLFTAYNSDCEVICQFGGFAGMNTCPDFNEHSEYLGMVWEDPR
;
A
#
# COMPACT_ATOMS: atom_id res chain seq x y z
N MET A 1 57.09 -29.93 12.91
CA MET A 1 56.87 -28.53 12.48
C MET A 1 55.37 -28.32 12.37
N LYS A 2 54.80 -27.39 13.14
CA LYS A 2 53.37 -27.11 13.23
C LYS A 2 53.06 -25.99 12.23
N THR A 3 52.30 -26.27 11.18
CA THR A 3 51.79 -25.24 10.25
C THR A 3 50.36 -24.86 10.65
N PRO A 4 50.05 -23.55 10.75
CA PRO A 4 48.78 -23.09 11.29
C PRO A 4 47.76 -22.73 10.17
N ILE A 5 46.49 -22.66 10.58
CA ILE A 5 45.41 -21.85 9.98
C ILE A 5 44.88 -22.29 8.61
N LYS A 6 43.62 -22.74 8.61
CA LYS A 6 42.54 -22.04 7.88
C LYS A 6 41.26 -22.07 8.71
N CYS A 7 41.01 -21.00 9.46
CA CYS A 7 39.65 -20.64 9.87
C CYS A 7 38.87 -20.34 8.59
N LEU A 8 37.92 -21.18 8.23
CA LEU A 8 36.87 -20.82 7.28
C LEU A 8 35.58 -20.66 8.09
N LEU A 9 35.42 -19.47 8.68
CA LEU A 9 34.17 -19.04 9.29
C LEU A 9 33.20 -18.75 8.14
N ILE A 10 32.31 -19.69 7.85
CA ILE A 10 31.16 -19.46 6.98
C ILE A 10 30.18 -18.57 7.76
N CYS A 11 30.27 -17.26 7.53
CA CYS A 11 29.21 -16.33 7.86
C CYS A 11 28.15 -16.43 6.75
N LEU A 12 27.17 -17.31 6.94
CA LEU A 12 25.89 -17.24 6.23
C LEU A 12 25.15 -15.99 6.76
N LEU A 13 25.37 -14.86 6.11
CA LEU A 13 24.50 -13.69 6.20
C LEU A 13 23.19 -14.06 5.52
N ILE A 14 22.29 -14.71 6.25
CA ILE A 14 20.87 -14.63 5.95
C ILE A 14 20.44 -13.18 6.24
N MET A 15 20.61 -12.32 5.24
CA MET A 15 19.78 -11.12 5.15
C MET A 15 18.37 -11.63 4.88
N GLY A 16 17.64 -11.91 5.96
CA GLY A 16 16.19 -12.00 5.89
C GLY A 16 15.69 -10.64 5.44
N CYS A 17 15.31 -10.53 4.17
CA CYS A 17 14.40 -9.47 3.77
C CYS A 17 13.08 -9.84 4.46
N GLU A 18 12.74 -9.16 5.55
CA GLU A 18 11.36 -9.16 6.05
C GLU A 18 10.51 -8.46 4.98
N GLY A 19 10.16 -9.22 3.95
CA GLY A 19 9.17 -8.80 2.98
C GLY A 19 7.83 -8.70 3.68
N LEU A 20 7.14 -7.58 3.51
CA LEU A 20 5.73 -7.52 3.86
C LEU A 20 5.00 -8.54 3.00
N ASP A 21 4.35 -9.52 3.63
CA ASP A 21 3.48 -10.47 2.94
C ASP A 21 2.22 -9.74 2.47
N LEU A 22 2.30 -9.14 1.28
CA LEU A 22 1.16 -8.48 0.66
C LEU A 22 0.27 -9.52 -0.04
N PRO A 23 -1.06 -9.41 0.08
CA PRO A 23 -2.00 -10.30 -0.59
C PRO A 23 -2.05 -10.03 -2.10
N GLY A 24 -1.76 -11.06 -2.91
CA GLY A 24 -1.88 -11.03 -4.38
C GLY A 24 -0.95 -10.02 -5.08
N GLU A 25 -0.95 -10.04 -6.43
CA GLU A 25 -0.23 -9.04 -7.23
C GLU A 25 -0.99 -7.70 -7.20
N LEU A 26 -0.67 -6.85 -6.22
CA LEU A 26 -1.10 -5.45 -6.23
C LEU A 26 -0.24 -4.66 -7.25
N PRO A 27 -0.76 -3.58 -7.84
CA PRO A 27 0.05 -2.71 -8.68
C PRO A 27 1.21 -2.12 -7.88
N SER A 28 2.37 -1.94 -8.51
CA SER A 28 3.60 -1.52 -7.83
C SER A 28 3.46 -0.18 -7.09
N CYS A 29 2.73 0.79 -7.65
CA CYS A 29 2.44 2.06 -6.98
C CYS A 29 1.64 1.88 -5.67
N VAL A 30 0.71 0.93 -5.64
CA VAL A 30 -0.09 0.61 -4.45
C VAL A 30 0.80 -0.08 -3.42
N GLU A 31 1.64 -1.04 -3.86
CA GLU A 31 2.61 -1.68 -2.97
C GLU A 31 3.60 -0.69 -2.37
N ASP A 32 4.11 0.24 -3.18
CA ASP A 32 5.08 1.25 -2.75
C ASP A 32 4.44 2.22 -1.75
N GLN A 33 3.16 2.56 -1.93
CA GLN A 33 2.40 3.36 -0.97
C GLN A 33 2.21 2.61 0.36
N ILE A 34 1.89 1.31 0.31
CA ILE A 34 1.81 0.45 1.51
C ILE A 34 3.17 0.41 2.22
N LYS A 35 4.25 0.11 1.50
CA LYS A 35 5.62 0.05 2.05
C LYS A 35 6.02 1.38 2.67
N PHE A 36 5.66 2.49 2.04
CA PHE A 36 5.89 3.83 2.58
C PHE A 36 5.14 4.06 3.89
N GLU A 37 3.84 3.74 3.95
CA GLU A 37 3.05 3.90 5.19
C GLU A 37 3.60 3.03 6.31
N VAL A 38 3.88 1.76 6.04
CA VAL A 38 4.40 0.81 7.03
C VAL A 38 5.75 1.26 7.58
N LYS A 39 6.57 1.90 6.75
CA LYS A 39 7.89 2.39 7.18
C LYS A 39 7.82 3.70 7.98
N ASN A 40 6.92 4.61 7.63
CA ASN A 40 6.99 6.01 8.07
C ASN A 40 5.88 6.42 9.04
N SER A 41 4.81 5.66 9.13
CA SER A 41 3.63 6.01 9.93
C SER A 41 3.47 5.10 11.15
N LYS A 42 2.91 5.69 12.21
CA LYS A 42 2.44 4.93 13.37
C LYS A 42 1.11 4.27 13.05
N VAL A 43 0.91 3.07 13.57
CA VAL A 43 -0.39 2.40 13.57
C VAL A 43 -1.39 3.26 14.32
N ARG A 44 -2.59 3.37 13.76
CA ARG A 44 -3.69 4.14 14.35
C ARG A 44 -4.88 3.23 14.57
N GLU A 45 -5.42 3.30 15.79
CA GLU A 45 -6.60 2.57 16.22
C GLU A 45 -7.77 3.55 16.44
N PRO A 46 -9.02 3.19 16.11
CA PRO A 46 -9.46 1.88 15.59
C PRO A 46 -9.32 1.73 14.08
N ASN A 47 -9.03 2.80 13.35
CA ASN A 47 -9.00 2.79 11.88
C ASN A 47 -7.55 2.79 11.38
N ARG A 48 -7.07 1.59 11.07
CA ARG A 48 -5.73 1.31 10.51
C ARG A 48 -5.70 1.66 9.03
N ALA A 49 -4.49 1.83 8.48
CA ALA A 49 -4.36 2.06 7.06
C ALA A 49 -4.86 0.84 6.27
N SER A 50 -5.50 1.06 5.13
CA SER A 50 -6.06 0.00 4.30
C SER A 50 -5.99 0.35 2.81
N VAL A 51 -6.14 -0.67 1.96
CA VAL A 51 -6.37 -0.50 0.52
C VAL A 51 -7.67 -1.18 0.15
N ASN A 52 -8.55 -0.41 -0.47
CA ASN A 52 -9.86 -0.84 -0.93
C ASN A 52 -9.86 -0.92 -2.45
N ALA A 53 -10.36 -2.03 -3.00
CA ALA A 53 -10.51 -2.23 -4.44
C ALA A 53 -11.95 -1.96 -4.87
N TYR A 54 -12.10 -1.34 -6.04
CA TYR A 54 -13.39 -1.05 -6.66
C TYR A 54 -13.36 -1.42 -8.14
N MET A 55 -14.52 -1.77 -8.69
CA MET A 55 -14.75 -1.78 -10.13
C MET A 55 -15.45 -0.48 -10.49
N TYR A 56 -14.80 0.42 -11.21
CA TYR A 56 -15.35 1.70 -11.63
C TYR A 56 -15.38 1.77 -13.15
N LYS A 57 -16.59 1.88 -13.74
CA LYS A 57 -16.79 1.94 -15.21
C LYS A 57 -16.07 0.83 -16.01
N GLY A 58 -15.99 -0.37 -15.43
CA GLY A 58 -15.34 -1.54 -16.04
C GLY A 58 -13.83 -1.62 -15.83
N GLU A 59 -13.26 -0.70 -15.04
CA GLU A 59 -11.85 -0.68 -14.68
C GLU A 59 -11.66 -0.94 -13.18
N LYS A 60 -10.73 -1.84 -12.85
CA LYS A 60 -10.38 -2.12 -11.45
C LYS A 60 -9.46 -1.03 -10.94
N VAL A 61 -9.86 -0.39 -9.85
CA VAL A 61 -9.09 0.67 -9.20
C VAL A 61 -8.85 0.36 -7.72
N TYR A 62 -7.78 0.92 -7.17
CA TYR A 62 -7.33 0.74 -5.80
C TYR A 62 -7.21 2.10 -5.12
N ILE A 63 -7.80 2.23 -3.94
CA ILE A 63 -7.76 3.46 -3.13
C ILE A 63 -7.10 3.12 -1.80
N PHE A 64 -6.01 3.83 -1.51
CA PHE A 64 -5.34 3.77 -0.22
C PHE A 64 -6.00 4.75 0.77
N ASP A 65 -6.37 4.23 1.93
CA ASP A 65 -6.85 4.98 3.08
C ASP A 65 -5.78 4.93 4.19
N PRO A 66 -5.21 6.07 4.63
CA PRO A 66 -4.21 6.11 5.68
C PRO A 66 -4.79 5.87 7.10
N GLY A 67 -6.11 5.66 7.20
CA GLY A 67 -6.82 5.52 8.46
C GLY A 67 -7.15 6.88 9.10
N SER A 68 -7.36 6.87 10.41
CA SER A 68 -7.78 8.08 11.15
C SER A 68 -6.68 9.14 11.26
N GLY A 69 -7.06 10.41 11.45
CA GLY A 69 -6.13 11.50 11.82
C GLY A 69 -5.54 12.33 10.67
N TYR A 70 -6.05 12.19 9.45
CA TYR A 70 -5.67 13.02 8.31
C TYR A 70 -6.85 13.86 7.82
N ALA A 71 -6.86 15.15 8.17
CA ALA A 71 -7.95 16.06 7.81
C ALA A 71 -7.94 16.44 6.32
N ASP A 72 -6.75 16.61 5.73
CA ASP A 72 -6.55 17.12 4.37
C ASP A 72 -6.02 16.02 3.43
N TRP A 73 -6.38 14.76 3.68
CA TRP A 73 -5.92 13.66 2.83
C TRP A 73 -6.56 13.72 1.44
N LEU A 74 -5.74 13.58 0.41
CA LEU A 74 -6.17 13.42 -0.97
C LEU A 74 -6.18 11.93 -1.30
N PHE A 75 -7.38 11.33 -1.31
CA PHE A 75 -7.55 9.96 -1.78
C PHE A 75 -7.30 9.91 -3.27
N THR A 76 -6.51 8.94 -3.72
CA THR A 76 -6.20 8.72 -5.14
C THR A 76 -6.56 7.28 -5.50
N ALA A 77 -7.32 7.12 -6.59
CA ALA A 77 -7.66 5.84 -7.17
C ALA A 77 -6.69 5.52 -8.31
N TYR A 78 -5.89 4.48 -8.15
CA TYR A 78 -4.98 3.99 -9.19
C TYR A 78 -5.57 2.78 -9.90
N ASN A 79 -5.39 2.66 -11.22
CA ASN A 79 -5.65 1.41 -11.92
C ASN A 79 -4.47 0.43 -11.78
N SER A 80 -4.57 -0.71 -12.47
CA SER A 80 -3.51 -1.74 -12.47
C SER A 80 -2.21 -1.28 -13.13
N ASP A 81 -2.27 -0.29 -14.02
CA ASP A 81 -1.13 0.28 -14.73
C ASP A 81 -0.54 1.50 -14.00
N CYS A 82 -0.98 1.76 -12.77
CA CYS A 82 -0.56 2.89 -11.93
C CYS A 82 -0.90 4.28 -12.48
N GLU A 83 -1.92 4.35 -13.34
CA GLU A 83 -2.50 5.60 -13.78
C GLU A 83 -3.50 6.13 -12.74
N VAL A 84 -3.52 7.46 -12.55
CA VAL A 84 -4.47 8.13 -11.67
C VAL A 84 -5.80 8.23 -12.38
N ILE A 85 -6.81 7.50 -11.88
CA ILE A 85 -8.17 7.52 -12.45
C ILE A 85 -9.00 8.60 -11.76
N CYS A 86 -8.94 8.67 -10.42
CA CYS A 86 -9.74 9.62 -9.64
C CYS A 86 -8.96 10.19 -8.45
N GLN A 87 -9.32 11.41 -8.05
CA GLN A 87 -8.84 12.05 -6.83
C GLN A 87 -10.00 12.67 -6.05
N PHE A 88 -9.99 12.50 -4.72
CA PHE A 88 -11.05 12.93 -3.82
C PHE A 88 -10.51 13.57 -2.55
N GLY A 89 -11.12 14.66 -2.11
CA GLY A 89 -10.78 15.35 -0.87
C GLY A 89 -9.56 16.25 -1.02
N GLY A 90 -8.65 16.18 -0.06
CA GLY A 90 -7.57 17.16 0.10
C GLY A 90 -8.09 18.53 0.56
N PHE A 91 -7.15 19.39 0.95
CA PHE A 91 -7.45 20.75 1.43
C PHE A 91 -8.29 21.58 0.43
N ALA A 92 -8.15 21.32 -0.88
CA ALA A 92 -8.88 22.01 -1.93
C ALA A 92 -10.29 21.43 -2.21
N GLY A 93 -10.67 20.31 -1.58
CA GLY A 93 -11.95 19.64 -1.84
C GLY A 93 -12.05 19.08 -3.26
N MET A 94 -10.96 18.49 -3.77
CA MET A 94 -10.89 17.93 -5.11
C MET A 94 -11.88 16.78 -5.29
N ASN A 95 -12.50 16.72 -6.47
CA ASN A 95 -13.28 15.57 -6.91
C ASN A 95 -13.23 15.48 -8.44
N THR A 96 -12.35 14.63 -8.97
CA THR A 96 -12.20 14.43 -10.42
C THR A 96 -13.19 13.42 -10.99
N CYS A 97 -13.90 12.68 -10.14
CA CYS A 97 -14.88 11.66 -10.50
C CYS A 97 -16.16 11.83 -9.66
N PRO A 98 -16.98 12.86 -9.94
CA PRO A 98 -18.16 13.18 -9.14
C PRO A 98 -19.21 12.06 -9.10
N ASP A 99 -19.18 11.18 -10.10
CA ASP A 99 -20.08 10.05 -10.27
C ASP A 99 -19.49 8.71 -9.78
N PHE A 100 -18.34 8.74 -9.07
CA PHE A 100 -17.67 7.53 -8.57
C PHE A 100 -18.59 6.69 -7.67
N ASN A 101 -19.33 7.32 -6.75
CA ASN A 101 -20.24 6.60 -5.85
C ASN A 101 -21.43 5.95 -6.58
N GLU A 102 -21.79 6.44 -7.77
CA GLU A 102 -22.92 5.91 -8.56
C GLU A 102 -22.49 4.77 -9.51
N HIS A 103 -21.22 4.80 -9.95
CA HIS A 103 -20.69 3.91 -10.99
C HIS A 103 -19.55 3.00 -10.52
N SER A 104 -19.28 2.95 -9.21
CA SER A 104 -18.34 2.00 -8.63
C SER A 104 -19.03 0.90 -7.85
N GLU A 105 -18.46 -0.30 -7.95
CA GLU A 105 -18.78 -1.45 -7.13
C GLU A 105 -17.59 -1.72 -6.21
N TYR A 106 -17.83 -1.82 -4.90
CA TYR A 106 -16.79 -2.20 -3.95
C TYR A 106 -16.47 -3.69 -4.08
N LEU A 107 -15.22 -4.01 -4.41
CA LEU A 107 -14.75 -5.39 -4.59
C LEU A 107 -14.20 -6.00 -3.29
N GLY A 108 -13.87 -5.17 -2.31
CA GLY A 108 -13.33 -5.59 -1.03
C GLY A 108 -12.08 -4.85 -0.62
N MET A 109 -11.72 -5.03 0.64
CA MET A 109 -10.47 -4.56 1.20
C MET A 109 -9.40 -5.57 0.83
N VAL A 110 -8.43 -5.12 0.03
CA VAL A 110 -7.35 -5.98 -0.44
C VAL A 110 -6.15 -5.94 0.50
N TRP A 111 -6.01 -4.94 1.36
CA TRP A 111 -4.96 -4.90 2.36
C TRP A 111 -5.40 -4.07 3.57
N GLU A 112 -4.96 -4.45 4.76
CA GLU A 112 -5.05 -3.68 6.01
C GLU A 112 -3.70 -3.77 6.72
N ASP A 113 -3.25 -2.68 7.34
CA ASP A 113 -2.01 -2.66 8.11
C ASP A 113 -2.06 -3.73 9.22
N PRO A 114 -1.13 -4.69 9.26
CA PRO A 114 -1.16 -5.79 10.22
C PRO A 114 -0.50 -5.47 11.57
N ARG A 115 0.20 -4.34 11.71
CA ARG A 115 1.07 -4.00 12.88
C ARG A 115 0.35 -3.59 14.15
#